data_AF-A0A7X5Y9R6-F1
#
_entry.id   AF-A0A7X5Y9R6-F1
#
_cell.length_a   1.000
_cell.length_b   1.000
_cell.length_c   1.000
_cell.angle_alpha   90.00
_cell.angle_beta   90.00
_cell.angle_gamma   90.00
#
_symmetry.space_group_name_H-M   'P 1'
#
loop_
_entity.id
_entity.type
_entity.pdbx_description
1 polymer ?
#
loop_
_entity_poly.entity_id
_entity_poly.type
_entity_poly.pdbx_seq_one_letter_code
_entity_poly.pdbx_strand_id
1 'polypeptide(L)'
;MSIVAVPNAAKRTQWAAARAKREGMATGFPDLMAIAPGKIAFLEIKTAKGRVSAHQGEWLDRLHAMGFPCGVFRDADSALEFLRHEGFPFFGRLT
;
A
#
# COMPACT_ATOMS: atom_id res chain seq x y z
N MET A 1 8.92 -10.58 -8.02
CA MET A 1 7.90 -9.71 -7.40
C MET A 1 7.87 -8.39 -8.15
N SER A 2 6.70 -7.78 -8.27
CA SER A 2 6.52 -6.42 -8.79
C SER A 2 5.95 -5.53 -7.68
N ILE A 3 6.45 -4.30 -7.58
CA ILE A 3 5.86 -3.27 -6.72
C ILE A 3 5.08 -2.31 -7.62
N VAL A 4 3.81 -2.09 -7.32
CA VAL A 4 2.92 -1.20 -8.07
C VAL A 4 2.52 -0.06 -7.14
N ALA A 5 2.74 1.18 -7.58
CA ALA A 5 2.20 2.34 -6.88
C ALA A 5 0.72 2.52 -7.22
N VAL A 6 -0.11 2.72 -6.20
CA VAL A 6 -1.52 3.04 -6.34
C VAL A 6 -1.66 4.57 -6.28
N PRO A 7 -1.92 5.26 -7.40
CA PRO A 7 -2.02 6.71 -7.41
C PRO A 7 -3.34 7.16 -6.76
N ASN A 8 -3.38 7.26 -5.43
CA ASN A 8 -4.57 7.73 -4.69
C ASN A 8 -4.75 9.26 -4.70
N ALA A 9 -3.96 9.99 -5.50
CA ALA A 9 -3.94 11.44 -5.55
C ALA A 9 -4.56 12.01 -6.84
N ALA A 10 -5.83 11.69 -7.13
CA ALA A 10 -6.62 12.49 -8.07
C ALA A 10 -7.20 13.75 -7.37
N LYS A 11 -6.38 14.52 -6.66
CA LYS A 11 -6.78 15.80 -6.04
C LYS A 11 -6.29 16.96 -6.90
N ARG A 12 -6.81 17.10 -8.13
CA ARG A 12 -6.60 18.32 -8.91
C ARG A 12 -7.66 19.40 -8.60
N THR A 13 -8.89 19.02 -8.23
CA THR A 13 -9.99 19.90 -7.79
C THR A 13 -11.01 19.14 -6.93
N GLN A 14 -11.90 19.84 -6.20
CA GLN A 14 -13.02 19.20 -5.48
C GLN A 14 -13.93 18.39 -6.42
N TRP A 15 -14.11 18.85 -7.66
CA TRP A 15 -14.88 18.15 -8.69
C TRP A 15 -14.21 16.83 -9.13
N ALA A 16 -12.88 16.85 -9.32
CA ALA A 16 -12.11 15.65 -9.63
C ALA A 16 -12.17 14.62 -8.50
N ALA A 17 -12.14 15.06 -7.24
CA ALA A 17 -12.29 14.17 -6.08
C ALA A 17 -13.68 13.53 -6.01
N ALA A 18 -14.74 14.31 -6.26
CA ALA A 18 -16.12 13.79 -6.29
C ALA A 18 -16.34 12.80 -7.44
N ARG A 19 -15.74 13.06 -8.61
CA ARG A 19 -15.79 12.15 -9.76
C ARG A 19 -15.01 10.87 -9.52
N ALA A 20 -13.78 10.97 -9.00
CA ALA A 20 -12.97 9.81 -8.62
C ALA A 20 -13.71 8.91 -7.61
N LYS A 21 -14.36 9.51 -6.59
CA LYS A 21 -15.17 8.75 -5.63
C LYS A 21 -16.34 8.00 -6.29
N ARG A 22 -17.01 8.61 -7.28
CA ARG A 22 -18.08 7.95 -8.06
C ARG A 22 -17.57 6.86 -9.00
N GLU A 23 -16.34 7.00 -9.50
CA GLU A 23 -15.68 6.03 -10.37
C GLU A 23 -15.02 4.88 -9.57
N GLY A 24 -15.27 4.79 -8.26
CA GLY A 24 -14.80 3.69 -7.41
C GLY A 24 -13.45 3.92 -6.74
N MET A 25 -12.93 5.15 -6.73
CA MET A 25 -11.68 5.48 -6.03
C MET A 25 -11.82 5.19 -4.53
N ALA A 26 -11.09 4.19 -4.06
CA ALA A 26 -10.97 3.83 -2.66
C ALA A 26 -10.14 4.90 -1.93
N THR A 27 -10.81 5.91 -1.35
CA THR A 27 -10.13 6.94 -0.57
C THR A 27 -9.36 6.29 0.57
N GLY A 28 -8.06 6.59 0.65
CA GLY A 28 -7.19 6.05 1.69
C GLY A 28 -6.72 4.61 1.46
N PHE A 29 -6.88 4.05 0.26
CA PHE A 29 -6.25 2.77 -0.06
C PHE A 29 -4.72 2.85 0.12
N PRO A 30 -4.02 1.75 0.46
CA PRO A 30 -2.57 1.76 0.62
C PRO A 30 -1.82 2.28 -0.61
N ASP A 31 -0.73 2.98 -0.37
CA ASP A 31 0.08 3.62 -1.42
C ASP A 31 0.72 2.64 -2.40
N LEU A 32 1.11 1.44 -1.94
CA LEU A 32 1.81 0.44 -2.75
C LEU A 32 1.19 -0.95 -2.60
N MET A 33 1.34 -1.74 -3.66
CA MET A 33 1.04 -3.17 -3.69
C MET A 33 2.27 -3.97 -4.11
N ALA A 34 2.62 -4.98 -3.33
CA ALA A 34 3.62 -5.98 -3.71
C ALA A 34 2.90 -7.21 -4.26
N ILE A 35 3.28 -7.64 -5.47
CA ILE A 35 2.63 -8.74 -6.20
C ILE A 35 3.67 -9.77 -6.61
N ALA A 36 3.40 -11.04 -6.30
CA ALA A 36 4.18 -12.20 -6.72
C ALA A 36 3.26 -13.40 -6.98
N PRO A 37 3.73 -14.48 -7.62
CA PRO A 37 2.90 -15.67 -7.82
C PRO A 37 2.29 -16.17 -6.50
N GLY A 38 0.96 -16.17 -6.42
CA GLY A 38 0.21 -16.58 -5.23
C GLY A 38 0.32 -15.65 -4.02
N LYS A 39 0.92 -14.46 -4.15
CA LYS A 39 1.12 -13.52 -3.03
C LYS A 39 0.79 -12.09 -3.40
N ILE A 40 0.12 -11.40 -2.49
CA ILE A 40 -0.16 -9.98 -2.57
C ILE A 40 -0.03 -9.37 -1.18
N ALA A 41 0.60 -8.20 -1.08
CA ALA A 41 0.72 -7.46 0.17
C ALA A 41 0.55 -5.96 -0.11
N PHE A 42 0.11 -5.23 0.91
CA PHE A 42 -0.25 -3.81 0.80
C PHE A 42 0.60 -2.97 1.74
N LEU A 43 1.21 -1.92 1.22
CA LEU A 43 2.15 -1.11 1.98
C LEU A 43 1.71 0.35 1.93
N GLU A 44 1.49 0.91 3.11
CA GLU A 44 1.22 2.34 3.29
C GLU A 44 2.54 3.03 3.68
N ILE A 45 2.98 4.02 2.89
CA ILE A 45 4.30 4.64 3.10
C ILE A 45 4.12 6.01 3.76
N LYS A 46 4.80 6.23 4.88
CA LYS A 46 4.78 7.51 5.59
C LYS A 46 6.17 8.07 5.76
N THR A 47 6.29 9.39 5.69
CA THR A 47 7.50 10.07 6.18
C THR A 47 7.66 9.85 7.68
N ALA A 48 8.82 10.13 8.27
CA ALA A 48 9.05 9.96 9.71
C ALA A 48 7.98 10.64 10.60
N LYS A 49 7.46 11.80 10.18
CA LYS A 49 6.40 12.56 10.88
C LYS A 49 4.99 12.35 10.32
N GLY A 50 4.85 11.59 9.23
CA GLY A 50 3.58 11.35 8.56
C GLY A 50 2.63 10.55 9.43
N ARG A 51 1.37 10.99 9.50
CA ARG A 51 0.30 10.30 10.22
C ARG A 51 -0.54 9.46 9.26
N VAL A 52 -0.97 8.30 9.72
CA VAL A 52 -1.98 7.48 9.04
C VAL A 52 -3.33 8.18 9.21
N SER A 53 -4.03 8.43 8.12
CA SER A 53 -5.39 8.99 8.20
C SER A 53 -6.39 7.94 8.67
N ALA A 54 -7.55 8.35 9.19
CA ALA A 54 -8.60 7.43 9.62
C ALA A 54 -8.99 6.43 8.52
N HIS A 55 -9.21 6.91 7.29
CA HIS A 55 -9.55 6.05 6.14
C HIS A 55 -8.43 5.08 5.76
N GLN A 56 -7.16 5.47 5.91
CA GLN A 56 -6.03 4.54 5.70
C GLN A 56 -5.99 3.45 6.77
N GLY A 57 -6.24 3.81 8.04
CA GLY A 57 -6.37 2.84 9.13
C GLY A 57 -7.50 1.84 8.86
N GLU A 58 -8.69 2.33 8.50
CA GLU A 58 -9.85 1.48 8.16
C GLU A 58 -9.55 0.49 7.03
N TRP A 59 -8.77 0.90 6.01
CA TRP A 59 -8.35 0.00 4.94
C TRP A 59 -7.37 -1.07 5.42
N LEU A 60 -6.37 -0.69 6.22
CA LEU A 60 -5.41 -1.62 6.77
C LEU A 60 -6.09 -2.65 7.68
N ASP A 61 -7.02 -2.24 8.53
CA ASP A 61 -7.80 -3.14 9.38
C ASP A 61 -8.61 -4.14 8.55
N ARG A 62 -9.25 -3.66 7.47
CA ARG A 62 -10.00 -4.53 6.54
C ARG A 62 -9.09 -5.52 5.82
N LEU A 63 -7.95 -5.07 5.31
CA LEU A 63 -6.99 -5.92 4.60
C LEU A 63 -6.44 -7.00 5.52
N HIS A 64 -6.07 -6.62 6.74
CA HIS A 64 -5.65 -7.55 7.78
C HIS A 64 -6.75 -8.57 8.11
N ALA A 65 -8.00 -8.13 8.29
CA ALA A 65 -9.14 -9.01 8.55
C ALA A 65 -9.45 -9.97 7.38
N MET A 66 -9.13 -9.58 6.14
CA MET A 66 -9.23 -10.45 4.96
C MET A 66 -8.04 -11.42 4.81
N GLY A 67 -7.06 -11.37 5.71
CA GLY A 67 -5.87 -12.21 5.68
C GLY A 67 -4.79 -11.74 4.69
N PHE A 68 -4.88 -10.50 4.20
CA PHE A 68 -3.82 -9.93 3.38
C PHE A 68 -2.72 -9.34 4.27
N PRO A 69 -1.44 -9.65 3.99
CA PRO A 69 -0.34 -8.96 4.64
C PRO A 69 -0.37 -7.46 4.31
N CYS A 70 -0.40 -6.62 5.34
CA CYS A 70 -0.34 -5.18 5.18
C CYS A 70 0.32 -4.47 6.36
N GLY A 71 0.85 -3.27 6.11
CA GLY A 71 1.48 -2.48 7.16
C GLY A 71 1.77 -1.04 6.76
N VAL A 72 2.22 -0.27 7.75
CA VAL A 72 2.69 1.12 7.59
C VAL A 72 4.20 1.13 7.73
N PHE A 73 4.88 1.69 6.74
CA PHE A 73 6.35 1.69 6.68
C PHE A 73 6.88 3.11 6.56
N ARG A 74 7.99 3.38 7.25
CA ARG A 74 8.62 4.71 7.30
C ARG A 74 9.95 4.82 6.57
N ASP A 75 10.43 3.68 6.10
CA ASP A 75 11.66 3.52 5.34
C ASP A 75 11.52 2.27 4.45
N ALA A 76 12.40 2.15 3.47
CA ALA A 76 12.37 1.04 2.54
C ALA A 76 12.80 -0.27 3.20
N ASP A 77 13.71 -0.22 4.17
CA ASP A 77 14.30 -1.42 4.77
C ASP A 77 13.26 -2.21 5.57
N SER A 78 12.45 -1.54 6.40
CA SER A 78 11.34 -2.17 7.14
C SER A 78 10.27 -2.76 6.22
N ALA A 79 9.97 -2.10 5.10
CA ALA A 79 9.06 -2.62 4.08
C ALA A 79 9.61 -3.89 3.42
N LEU A 80 10.91 -3.89 3.09
CA LEU A 80 11.58 -5.04 2.48
C LEU A 80 11.69 -6.20 3.47
N GLU A 81 12.01 -5.94 4.74
CA GLU A 81 12.06 -6.95 5.80
C GLU A 81 10.69 -7.60 6.02
N PHE A 82 9.63 -6.79 6.08
CA PHE A 82 8.26 -7.30 6.14
C PHE A 82 7.94 -8.22 4.95
N LEU A 83 8.23 -7.78 3.73
CA LEU A 83 7.98 -8.61 2.54
C LEU A 83 8.81 -9.91 2.56
N ARG A 84 10.04 -9.89 3.09
CA ARG A 84 10.84 -11.11 3.31
C ARG A 84 10.19 -12.04 4.32
N HIS A 85 9.71 -11.50 5.44
CA HIS A 85 9.00 -12.28 6.47
C HIS A 85 7.74 -12.95 5.90
N GLU A 86 6.98 -12.22 5.08
CA GLU A 86 5.82 -12.75 4.35
C GLU A 86 6.21 -13.71 3.20
N GLY A 87 7.50 -13.96 3.02
CA GLY A 87 8.07 -14.90 2.06
C GLY A 87 7.93 -14.46 0.61
N PHE A 88 7.90 -13.14 0.33
CA PHE A 88 7.96 -12.66 -1.04
C PHE A 88 9.32 -12.99 -1.67
N PRO A 89 9.36 -13.36 -2.96
CA PRO A 89 10.61 -13.68 -3.63
C PRO A 89 11.39 -12.40 -3.94
N PHE A 90 12.63 -12.36 -3.45
CA PHE A 90 13.62 -11.37 -3.82
C PHE A 90 14.56 -11.99 -4.85
N PHE A 91 14.49 -11.52 -6.09
CA PHE A 91 15.53 -11.86 -7.05
C PHE A 91 16.77 -11.07 -6.65
N GLY A 92 17.74 -11.74 -6.06
CA GLY A 92 19.06 -11.17 -5.90
C GLY A 92 19.57 -10.77 -7.29
N ARG A 93 20.09 -9.55 -7.42
CA ARG A 93 21.18 -9.38 -8.38
C ARG A 93 22.25 -10.34 -7.90
N LEU A 94 22.47 -11.43 -8.64
CA LEU A 94 23.66 -12.24 -8.47
C LEU A 94 24.84 -11.27 -8.63
N THR A 95 25.49 -10.95 -7.51
CA THR A 95 26.83 -10.35 -7.50
C THR A 95 27.85 -11.43 -7.82
#